data_AF-A0A6J1PBC1-F1
#
_entry.id   AF-A0A6J1PBC1-F1
#
_cell.length_a   1.000
_cell.length_b   1.000
_cell.length_c   1.000
_cell.angle_alpha   90.00
_cell.angle_beta   90.00
_cell.angle_gamma   90.00
#
_symmetry.space_group_name_H-M   'P 1'
#
loop_
_entity.id
_entity.type
_entity.pdbx_description
1 polymer ?
#
loop_
_entity_poly.entity_id
_entity_poly.type
_entity_poly.pdbx_seq_one_letter_code
_entity_poly.pdbx_strand_id
1 'polypeptide(L)'
;MDKQFTVELLISTWNEYFPTYPLTTEDLKKPQSMMGALFQVFDLLNIDPEAIVSPPPEEERNESLNLYWDLIPVINATRAVNHLIMLTQNSITITMLLQPTLNTSQSLLLILYNVIIFREERVSHIAPFEQELFSQADKVTALKDKKNSVIEMINKQFAGKAERAGRLKKIDREMKQHEEELTQEKEALDKEKQELEEIQMECRQLDATVEQKKGQRDALVAEVNKKRVLRVYDADDIKAQVEQAAKNVTDAEEKLNTLRTTLMQKENSLKNLQSIKPNLDIANNLLYDIMKQSDSLRDYETGDADSKEDELGELTAELSELEAQFAELTSARAEADSKRREASLRRQQERAKTQSNLREMEETDKKGAEKCKKAAQNVIELQKLTAQYEEEKTAKINMLMDMKENYTNQIKTINEAVLKVTRQAQAKIEAKIPKRRG
;
A
#
# COMPACT_ATOMS: atom_id res chain seq x y z
N MET A 1 50.64 -43.80 -63.15
CA MET A 1 51.97 -44.42 -62.98
C MET A 1 51.72 -45.85 -62.59
N ASP A 2 52.08 -46.80 -63.43
CA ASP A 2 51.73 -48.19 -63.21
C ASP A 2 52.71 -48.81 -62.20
N LYS A 3 52.37 -48.73 -60.92
CA LYS A 3 53.00 -49.55 -59.89
C LYS A 3 52.71 -51.01 -60.24
N GLN A 4 53.73 -51.72 -60.72
CA GLN A 4 53.63 -53.13 -61.05
C GLN A 4 53.15 -53.90 -59.81
N PHE A 5 52.00 -54.57 -59.91
CA PHE A 5 51.34 -55.17 -58.76
C PHE A 5 52.19 -56.30 -58.17
N THR A 6 52.61 -56.16 -56.91
CA THR A 6 53.33 -57.20 -56.16
C THR A 6 52.49 -57.70 -54.98
N VAL A 7 52.73 -58.95 -54.60
CA VAL A 7 52.09 -59.58 -53.43
C VAL A 7 52.46 -58.83 -52.13
N GLU A 8 53.67 -58.29 -52.06
CA GLU A 8 54.15 -57.48 -50.93
C GLU A 8 53.40 -56.15 -50.81
N LEU A 9 53.10 -55.49 -51.94
CA LEU A 9 52.30 -54.26 -51.96
C LEU A 9 50.84 -54.54 -51.54
N LEU A 10 50.24 -55.63 -52.02
CA LEU A 10 48.92 -56.08 -51.58
C LEU A 10 48.89 -56.28 -50.06
N ILE A 11 49.84 -57.04 -49.50
CA ILE A 11 49.91 -57.33 -48.06
C ILE A 11 50.13 -56.04 -47.26
N SER A 12 51.07 -55.18 -47.68
CA SER A 12 51.39 -53.94 -46.97
C SER A 12 50.17 -53.03 -46.84
N THR A 13 49.47 -52.78 -47.94
CA THR A 13 48.31 -51.87 -47.94
C THR A 13 47.04 -52.55 -47.44
N TRP A 14 46.88 -53.87 -47.57
CA TRP A 14 45.82 -54.60 -46.87
C TRP A 14 45.94 -54.42 -45.34
N ASN A 15 47.14 -54.62 -44.80
CA ASN A 15 47.38 -54.52 -43.35
C ASN A 15 47.27 -53.07 -42.82
N GLU A 16 47.33 -52.07 -43.71
CA GLU A 16 47.08 -50.65 -43.42
C GLU A 16 45.58 -50.36 -43.28
N TYR A 17 44.73 -50.87 -44.18
CA TYR A 17 43.26 -50.74 -44.06
C TYR A 17 42.66 -51.67 -43.00
N PHE A 18 43.26 -52.84 -42.75
CA PHE A 18 42.72 -53.90 -41.88
C PHE A 18 43.70 -54.35 -40.78
N PRO A 19 44.06 -53.46 -39.84
CA PRO A 19 44.96 -53.80 -38.74
C PRO A 19 44.41 -54.88 -37.79
N THR A 20 43.09 -55.11 -37.81
CA THR A 20 42.38 -56.18 -37.09
C THR A 20 42.48 -57.55 -37.76
N TYR A 21 42.76 -57.60 -39.07
CA TYR A 21 42.85 -58.84 -39.85
C TYR A 21 44.05 -58.79 -40.80
N PRO A 22 45.29 -58.80 -40.26
CA PRO A 22 46.49 -58.76 -41.08
C PRO A 22 46.67 -60.07 -41.85
N LEU A 23 46.96 -59.97 -43.15
CA LEU A 23 47.31 -61.09 -44.00
C LEU A 23 48.83 -61.29 -44.07
N THR A 24 49.25 -62.54 -44.27
CA THR A 24 50.64 -62.92 -44.54
C THR A 24 50.77 -63.65 -45.88
N THR A 25 52.00 -63.76 -46.38
CA THR A 25 52.31 -64.51 -47.62
C THR A 25 51.96 -66.01 -47.54
N GLU A 26 51.83 -66.57 -46.33
CA GLU A 26 51.33 -67.95 -46.14
C GLU A 26 49.81 -68.02 -46.11
N ASP A 27 49.11 -66.95 -45.71
CA ASP A 27 47.64 -66.90 -45.71
C ASP A 27 47.07 -66.70 -47.12
N LEU A 28 47.80 -66.01 -47.99
CA LEU A 28 47.49 -65.96 -49.43
C LEU A 28 47.65 -67.33 -50.14
N LYS A 29 48.20 -68.35 -49.47
CA LYS A 29 48.21 -69.75 -49.93
C LYS A 29 47.04 -70.58 -49.37
N LYS A 30 46.28 -70.03 -48.41
CA LYS A 30 45.17 -70.72 -47.72
C LYS A 30 43.84 -70.10 -48.19
N PRO A 31 43.05 -70.80 -49.02
CA PRO A 31 41.76 -70.27 -49.50
C PRO A 31 40.85 -69.75 -48.40
N GLN A 32 40.74 -70.45 -47.26
CA GLN A 32 39.89 -70.05 -46.15
C GLN A 32 40.36 -68.76 -45.44
N SER A 33 41.67 -68.48 -45.33
CA SER A 33 42.15 -67.20 -44.76
C SER A 33 41.76 -66.01 -45.64
N MET A 34 41.81 -66.18 -46.96
CA MET A 34 41.35 -65.15 -47.91
C MET A 34 39.82 -64.99 -47.93
N MET A 35 39.05 -66.01 -47.52
CA MET A 35 37.61 -65.87 -47.34
C MET A 35 37.23 -65.12 -46.06
N GLY A 36 38.03 -65.20 -44.99
CA GLY A 36 37.82 -64.38 -43.78
C GLY A 36 38.01 -62.89 -44.04
N ALA A 37 38.99 -62.54 -44.87
CA ALA A 37 39.26 -61.18 -45.33
C ALA A 37 38.05 -60.52 -46.03
N LEU A 38 37.17 -61.31 -46.68
CA LEU A 38 36.00 -60.81 -47.41
C LEU A 38 35.03 -60.00 -46.53
N PHE A 39 34.78 -60.44 -45.30
CA PHE A 39 33.87 -59.77 -44.38
C PHE A 39 34.42 -58.42 -43.90
N GLN A 40 35.74 -58.29 -43.75
CA GLN A 40 36.37 -57.02 -43.42
C GLN A 40 36.19 -55.98 -44.54
N VAL A 41 36.12 -56.41 -45.80
CA VAL A 41 35.74 -55.52 -46.90
C VAL A 41 34.28 -55.08 -46.79
N PHE A 42 33.37 -55.97 -46.39
CA PHE A 42 31.98 -55.61 -46.15
C PHE A 42 31.82 -54.58 -45.03
N ASP A 43 32.53 -54.76 -43.90
CA ASP A 43 32.59 -53.78 -42.80
C ASP A 43 33.00 -52.39 -43.30
N LEU A 44 34.12 -52.29 -44.05
CA LEU A 44 34.66 -51.03 -44.58
C LEU A 44 33.77 -50.36 -45.64
N LEU A 45 32.92 -51.15 -46.31
CA LEU A 45 31.91 -50.68 -47.26
C LEU A 45 30.56 -50.34 -46.59
N ASN A 46 30.44 -50.44 -45.27
CA ASN A 46 29.19 -50.34 -44.50
C ASN A 46 28.10 -51.33 -44.99
N ILE A 47 28.51 -52.51 -45.48
CA ILE A 47 27.61 -53.61 -45.81
C ILE A 47 27.46 -54.45 -44.55
N ASP A 48 26.34 -54.27 -43.87
CA ASP A 48 26.02 -54.91 -42.59
C ASP A 48 26.19 -56.46 -42.65
N PRO A 49 27.17 -57.03 -41.92
CA PRO A 49 27.36 -58.47 -41.85
C PRO A 49 26.21 -59.17 -41.14
N GLU A 50 25.53 -58.52 -40.18
CA GLU A 50 24.37 -59.07 -39.50
C GLU A 50 23.22 -59.25 -40.49
N ALA A 51 22.95 -58.28 -41.37
CA ALA A 51 21.98 -58.43 -42.46
C ALA A 51 22.36 -59.53 -43.49
N ILE A 52 23.65 -59.82 -43.70
CA ILE A 52 24.08 -60.92 -44.59
C ILE A 52 23.78 -62.29 -43.96
N VAL A 53 24.12 -62.48 -42.68
CA VAL A 53 23.92 -63.76 -41.98
C VAL A 53 22.51 -63.93 -41.41
N SER A 54 21.72 -62.85 -41.34
CA SER A 54 20.38 -62.85 -40.76
C SER A 54 19.42 -63.77 -41.52
N PRO A 55 18.50 -64.42 -40.80
CA PRO A 55 17.38 -65.09 -41.44
C PRO A 55 16.43 -64.08 -42.07
N PRO A 56 15.70 -64.45 -43.15
CA PRO A 56 14.70 -63.58 -43.75
C PRO A 56 13.56 -63.25 -42.76
N PRO A 57 12.79 -62.18 -43.02
CA PRO A 57 11.67 -61.75 -42.19
C PRO A 57 10.68 -62.88 -41.90
N GLU A 58 10.04 -62.87 -40.74
CA GLU A 58 9.17 -63.99 -40.31
C GLU A 58 8.01 -64.23 -41.28
N GLU A 59 7.54 -63.16 -41.90
CA GLU A 59 6.48 -63.10 -42.92
C GLU A 59 6.83 -63.81 -44.24
N GLU A 60 8.13 -64.00 -44.54
CA GLU A 60 8.62 -64.66 -45.75
C GLU A 60 9.02 -66.14 -45.52
N ARG A 61 8.93 -66.64 -44.27
CA ARG A 61 9.37 -67.99 -43.92
C ARG A 61 8.32 -69.03 -44.28
N ASN A 62 8.68 -69.95 -45.17
CA ASN A 62 7.93 -71.18 -45.42
C ASN A 62 8.57 -72.39 -44.72
N GLU A 63 7.80 -73.47 -44.52
CA GLU A 63 8.24 -74.66 -43.79
C GLU A 63 9.50 -75.32 -44.37
N SER A 64 9.72 -75.23 -45.69
CA SER A 64 10.89 -75.79 -46.37
C SER A 64 12.15 -74.93 -46.22
N LEU A 65 12.01 -73.64 -45.92
CA LEU A 65 13.14 -72.70 -45.82
C LEU A 65 14.11 -73.05 -44.69
N ASN A 66 13.58 -73.62 -43.60
CA ASN A 66 14.33 -74.12 -42.46
C ASN A 66 15.36 -75.21 -42.85
N LEU A 67 15.14 -75.94 -43.95
CA LEU A 67 16.06 -76.97 -44.45
C LEU A 67 17.29 -76.39 -45.18
N TYR A 68 17.29 -75.09 -45.46
CA TYR A 68 18.32 -74.39 -46.22
C TYR A 68 18.97 -73.23 -45.46
N TRP A 69 18.66 -73.10 -44.16
CA TRP A 69 19.09 -71.98 -43.30
C TRP A 69 20.60 -71.74 -43.35
N ASP A 70 21.39 -72.80 -43.24
CA ASP A 70 22.86 -72.76 -43.26
C ASP A 70 23.44 -72.26 -44.60
N LEU A 71 22.66 -72.32 -45.68
CA LEU A 71 23.05 -71.80 -47.00
C LEU A 71 22.65 -70.33 -47.20
N ILE A 72 21.70 -69.78 -46.44
CA ILE A 72 21.23 -68.40 -46.59
C ILE A 72 22.38 -67.38 -46.46
N PRO A 73 23.26 -67.44 -45.43
CA PRO A 73 24.40 -66.53 -45.33
C PRO A 73 25.33 -66.59 -46.54
N VAL A 74 25.53 -67.77 -47.11
CA VAL A 74 26.44 -67.97 -48.26
C VAL A 74 25.78 -67.49 -49.56
N ILE A 75 24.46 -67.69 -49.73
CA ILE A 75 23.67 -67.12 -50.83
C ILE A 75 23.68 -65.59 -50.77
N ASN A 76 23.47 -65.01 -49.58
CA ASN A 76 23.50 -63.57 -49.36
C ASN A 76 24.90 -62.98 -49.61
N ALA A 77 25.96 -63.60 -49.09
CA ALA A 77 27.34 -63.21 -49.40
C ALA A 77 27.64 -63.32 -50.91
N THR A 78 27.20 -64.38 -51.58
CA THR A 78 27.33 -64.54 -53.04
C THR A 78 26.63 -63.40 -53.79
N ARG A 79 25.45 -62.98 -53.35
CA ARG A 79 24.70 -61.85 -53.92
C ARG A 79 25.41 -60.52 -53.67
N ALA A 80 25.88 -60.25 -52.45
CA ALA A 80 26.60 -59.04 -52.09
C ALA A 80 27.90 -58.88 -52.90
N VAL A 81 28.70 -59.95 -52.99
CA VAL A 81 29.89 -59.99 -53.87
C VAL A 81 29.50 -59.70 -55.32
N ASN A 82 28.54 -60.44 -55.89
CA ASN A 82 28.13 -60.26 -57.29
C ASN A 82 27.61 -58.85 -57.58
N HIS A 83 26.93 -58.20 -56.63
CA HIS A 83 26.50 -56.81 -56.76
C HIS A 83 27.70 -55.83 -56.81
N LEU A 84 28.71 -56.03 -55.96
CA LEU A 84 29.95 -55.23 -55.97
C LEU A 84 30.76 -55.42 -57.26
N ILE A 85 30.76 -56.63 -57.84
CA ILE A 85 31.57 -56.97 -59.02
C ILE A 85 30.79 -56.94 -60.35
N MET A 86 29.59 -56.34 -60.39
CA MET A 86 28.68 -56.32 -61.56
C MET A 86 29.31 -55.81 -62.88
N LEU A 87 30.42 -55.08 -62.82
CA LEU A 87 31.16 -54.58 -63.98
C LEU A 87 32.18 -55.58 -64.54
N THR A 88 32.33 -56.76 -63.94
CA THR A 88 33.25 -57.82 -64.36
C THR A 88 32.50 -58.95 -65.07
N GLN A 89 33.13 -59.61 -66.05
CA GLN A 89 32.49 -60.64 -66.87
C GLN A 89 32.31 -62.00 -66.16
N ASN A 90 32.80 -62.16 -64.93
CA ASN A 90 32.85 -63.44 -64.22
C ASN A 90 31.99 -63.39 -62.95
N SER A 91 30.74 -63.88 -63.04
CA SER A 91 29.87 -64.06 -61.86
C SER A 91 30.44 -65.12 -60.91
N ILE A 92 30.49 -64.80 -59.62
CA ILE A 92 30.91 -65.74 -58.58
C ILE A 92 29.75 -66.63 -58.16
N THR A 93 30.02 -67.93 -58.01
CA THR A 93 29.02 -68.95 -57.64
C THR A 93 29.13 -69.32 -56.17
N ILE A 94 28.04 -69.83 -55.60
CA ILE A 94 27.97 -70.30 -54.19
C ILE A 94 29.09 -71.33 -53.92
N THR A 95 29.38 -72.22 -54.86
CA THR A 95 30.46 -73.21 -54.78
C THR A 95 31.84 -72.58 -54.61
N MET A 96 32.08 -71.39 -55.16
CA MET A 96 33.37 -70.70 -55.03
C MET A 96 33.58 -70.08 -53.63
N LEU A 97 32.50 -69.91 -52.84
CA LEU A 97 32.58 -69.54 -51.43
C LEU A 97 32.62 -70.77 -50.50
N LEU A 98 31.86 -71.83 -50.82
CA LEU A 98 31.81 -73.07 -50.03
C LEU A 98 33.07 -73.94 -50.19
N GLN A 99 33.63 -73.98 -51.40
CA GLN A 99 34.83 -74.75 -51.77
C GLN A 99 35.85 -73.82 -52.44
N PRO A 100 36.41 -72.85 -51.68
CA PRO A 100 37.29 -71.84 -52.22
C PRO A 100 38.61 -72.48 -52.69
N THR A 101 38.98 -72.22 -53.95
CA THR A 101 40.28 -72.62 -54.52
C THR A 101 41.28 -71.48 -54.37
N LEU A 102 42.58 -71.77 -54.52
CA LEU A 102 43.63 -70.75 -54.47
C LEU A 102 43.35 -69.60 -55.46
N ASN A 103 43.14 -69.93 -56.74
CA ASN A 103 42.94 -68.97 -57.82
C ASN A 103 41.65 -68.16 -57.63
N THR A 104 40.54 -68.79 -57.23
CA THR A 104 39.25 -68.10 -57.04
C THR A 104 39.30 -67.14 -55.85
N SER A 105 39.95 -67.55 -54.75
CA SER A 105 40.08 -66.72 -53.55
C SER A 105 40.96 -65.50 -53.79
N GLN A 106 42.12 -65.68 -54.44
CA GLN A 106 43.01 -64.59 -54.82
C GLN A 106 42.35 -63.61 -55.80
N SER A 107 41.60 -64.11 -56.78
CA SER A 107 40.88 -63.27 -57.75
C SER A 107 39.79 -62.43 -57.06
N LEU A 108 39.00 -63.04 -56.17
CA LEU A 108 37.96 -62.39 -55.39
C LEU A 108 38.55 -61.30 -54.47
N LEU A 109 39.58 -61.65 -53.70
CA LEU A 109 40.28 -60.72 -52.81
C LEU A 109 40.84 -59.52 -53.58
N LEU A 110 41.45 -59.74 -54.75
CA LEU A 110 42.02 -58.68 -55.58
C LEU A 110 40.93 -57.74 -56.15
N ILE A 111 39.79 -58.27 -56.60
CA ILE A 111 38.69 -57.43 -57.11
C ILE A 111 38.11 -56.57 -55.98
N LEU A 112 37.85 -57.16 -54.80
CA LEU A 112 37.35 -56.43 -53.63
C LEU A 112 38.35 -55.38 -53.12
N TYR A 113 39.64 -55.70 -53.10
CA TYR A 113 40.72 -54.77 -52.77
C TYR A 113 40.80 -53.57 -53.74
N ASN A 114 40.60 -53.80 -55.05
CA ASN A 114 40.52 -52.72 -56.03
C ASN A 114 39.29 -51.82 -55.82
N VAL A 115 38.16 -52.37 -55.33
CA VAL A 115 36.98 -51.56 -54.93
C VAL A 115 37.29 -50.66 -53.73
N ILE A 116 38.10 -51.12 -52.77
CA ILE A 116 38.56 -50.29 -51.63
C ILE A 116 39.43 -49.13 -52.11
N ILE A 117 40.46 -49.40 -52.94
CA ILE A 117 41.32 -48.34 -53.48
C ILE A 117 40.50 -47.31 -54.26
N PHE A 118 39.59 -47.77 -55.11
CA PHE A 118 38.72 -46.89 -55.88
C PHE A 118 37.80 -46.06 -54.97
N ARG A 119 37.21 -46.63 -53.92
CA ARG A 119 36.45 -45.90 -52.92
C ARG A 119 37.29 -44.77 -52.32
N GLU A 120 38.50 -45.06 -51.86
CA GLU A 120 39.33 -44.08 -51.15
C GLU A 120 39.82 -42.96 -52.08
N GLU A 121 40.18 -43.28 -53.33
CA GLU A 121 40.46 -42.27 -54.36
C GLU A 121 39.23 -41.38 -54.59
N ARG A 122 38.01 -41.94 -54.57
CA ARG A 122 36.75 -41.18 -54.72
C ARG A 122 36.33 -40.38 -53.47
N VAL A 123 36.68 -40.80 -52.26
CA VAL A 123 36.43 -40.03 -51.02
C VAL A 123 37.04 -38.62 -51.14
N SER A 124 38.23 -38.50 -51.71
CA SER A 124 38.90 -37.21 -51.93
C SER A 124 38.08 -36.21 -52.78
N HIS A 125 37.26 -36.71 -53.71
CA HIS A 125 36.38 -35.90 -54.55
C HIS A 125 35.03 -35.56 -53.88
N ILE A 126 34.63 -36.31 -52.84
CA ILE A 126 33.34 -36.15 -52.15
C ILE A 126 33.49 -35.26 -50.90
N ALA A 127 34.65 -35.29 -50.25
CA ALA A 127 34.94 -34.55 -49.02
C ALA A 127 34.54 -33.04 -49.03
N PRO A 128 34.65 -32.27 -50.13
CA PRO A 128 34.18 -30.87 -50.15
C PRO A 128 32.66 -30.74 -49.97
N PHE A 129 31.87 -31.66 -50.54
CA PHE A 129 30.41 -31.68 -50.41
C PHE A 129 29.97 -32.18 -49.04
N GLU A 130 30.73 -33.10 -48.44
CA GLU A 130 30.53 -33.56 -47.07
C GLU A 130 30.81 -32.44 -46.05
N GLN A 131 31.90 -31.68 -46.23
CA GLN A 131 32.18 -30.49 -45.43
C GLN A 131 31.10 -29.42 -45.59
N GLU A 132 30.58 -29.20 -46.81
CA GLU A 132 29.43 -28.30 -46.99
C GLU A 132 28.21 -28.82 -46.19
N LEU A 133 27.85 -30.09 -46.34
CA LEU A 133 26.71 -30.72 -45.68
C LEU A 133 26.76 -30.54 -44.16
N PHE A 134 27.91 -30.83 -43.53
CA PHE A 134 28.10 -30.58 -42.09
C PHE A 134 27.96 -29.08 -41.75
N SER A 135 28.53 -28.18 -42.55
CA SER A 135 28.36 -26.73 -42.33
C SER A 135 26.90 -26.26 -42.45
N GLN A 136 26.04 -26.95 -43.21
CA GLN A 136 24.61 -26.65 -43.29
C GLN A 136 23.87 -27.24 -42.08
N ALA A 137 24.25 -28.43 -41.60
CA ALA A 137 23.71 -29.04 -40.38
C ALA A 137 23.99 -28.19 -39.13
N ASP A 138 25.19 -27.60 -39.02
CA ASP A 138 25.55 -26.67 -37.96
C ASP A 138 24.67 -25.41 -37.98
N LYS A 139 24.45 -24.82 -39.17
CA LYS A 139 23.56 -23.65 -39.35
C LYS A 139 22.12 -23.99 -38.96
N VAL A 140 21.62 -25.16 -39.34
CA VAL A 140 20.27 -25.63 -38.95
C VAL A 140 20.16 -25.79 -37.42
N THR A 141 21.20 -26.30 -36.77
CA THR A 141 21.27 -26.44 -35.31
C THR A 141 21.27 -25.07 -34.63
N ALA A 142 22.14 -24.15 -35.04
CA ALA A 142 22.18 -22.79 -34.51
C ALA A 142 20.86 -22.01 -34.72
N LEU A 143 20.16 -22.23 -35.86
CA LEU A 143 18.84 -21.66 -36.11
C LEU A 143 17.75 -22.28 -35.21
N LYS A 144 17.83 -23.58 -34.93
CA LYS A 144 16.93 -24.28 -33.99
C LYS A 144 17.09 -23.76 -32.56
N ASP A 145 18.31 -23.52 -32.11
CA ASP A 145 18.58 -22.97 -30.78
C ASP A 145 18.15 -21.49 -30.67
N LYS A 146 18.40 -20.69 -31.72
CA LYS A 146 17.90 -19.31 -31.80
C LYS A 146 16.37 -19.25 -31.79
N LYS A 147 15.68 -20.17 -32.48
CA LYS A 147 14.22 -20.34 -32.41
C LYS A 147 13.77 -20.64 -30.97
N ASN A 148 14.42 -21.59 -30.29
CA ASN A 148 14.05 -21.98 -28.94
C ASN A 148 14.20 -20.81 -27.95
N SER A 149 15.32 -20.06 -28.04
CA SER A 149 15.56 -18.84 -27.25
C SER A 149 14.48 -17.77 -27.47
N VAL A 150 14.05 -17.57 -28.72
CA VAL A 150 12.95 -16.64 -29.04
C VAL A 150 11.61 -17.11 -28.46
N ILE A 151 11.31 -18.41 -28.50
CA ILE A 151 10.10 -18.99 -27.86
C ILE A 151 10.13 -18.77 -26.34
N GLU A 152 11.28 -18.96 -25.68
CA GLU A 152 11.41 -18.64 -24.25
C GLU A 152 11.16 -17.17 -23.93
N MET A 153 11.72 -16.25 -24.72
CA MET A 153 11.50 -14.81 -24.52
C MET A 153 10.02 -14.43 -24.71
N ILE A 154 9.36 -15.01 -25.71
CA ILE A 154 7.92 -14.83 -25.95
C ILE A 154 7.10 -15.36 -24.75
N ASN A 155 7.41 -16.56 -24.25
CA ASN A 155 6.74 -17.15 -23.09
C ASN A 155 6.93 -16.30 -21.82
N LYS A 156 8.14 -15.79 -21.59
CA LYS A 156 8.45 -14.86 -20.48
C LYS A 156 7.67 -13.55 -20.61
N GLN A 157 7.50 -13.00 -21.82
CA GLN A 157 6.65 -11.83 -22.06
C GLN A 157 5.16 -12.11 -21.84
N PHE A 158 4.64 -13.27 -22.26
CA PHE A 158 3.25 -13.66 -22.00
C PHE A 158 2.96 -13.82 -20.51
N ALA A 159 3.86 -14.45 -19.75
CA ALA A 159 3.76 -14.57 -18.29
C ALA A 159 3.73 -13.19 -17.61
N GLY A 160 4.68 -12.30 -17.95
CA GLY A 160 4.71 -10.94 -17.42
C GLY A 160 3.48 -10.09 -17.80
N LYS A 161 2.90 -10.32 -18.99
CA LYS A 161 1.65 -9.68 -19.41
C LYS A 161 0.44 -10.20 -18.62
N ALA A 162 0.38 -11.50 -18.33
CA ALA A 162 -0.66 -12.11 -17.50
C ALA A 162 -0.58 -11.60 -16.04
N GLU A 163 0.61 -11.55 -15.45
CA GLU A 163 0.83 -10.92 -14.14
C GLU A 163 0.39 -9.46 -14.11
N ARG A 164 0.80 -8.64 -15.10
CA ARG A 164 0.42 -7.23 -15.16
C ARG A 164 -1.10 -7.06 -15.28
N ALA A 165 -1.77 -7.91 -16.05
CA ALA A 165 -3.23 -7.92 -16.14
C ALA A 165 -3.89 -8.32 -14.80
N GLY A 166 -3.31 -9.27 -14.07
CA GLY A 166 -3.75 -9.64 -12.71
C GLY A 166 -3.61 -8.48 -11.71
N ARG A 167 -2.45 -7.79 -11.72
CA ARG A 167 -2.21 -6.61 -10.86
C ARG A 167 -3.17 -5.47 -11.20
N LEU A 168 -3.42 -5.19 -12.48
CA LEU A 168 -4.41 -4.19 -12.92
C LEU A 168 -5.84 -4.56 -12.49
N LYS A 169 -6.26 -5.83 -12.59
CA LYS A 169 -7.56 -6.29 -12.08
C LYS A 169 -7.69 -6.22 -10.56
N LYS A 170 -6.58 -6.21 -9.81
CA LYS A 170 -6.60 -5.96 -8.37
C LYS A 170 -6.83 -4.47 -8.10
N ILE A 171 -6.04 -3.59 -8.73
CA ILE A 171 -6.16 -2.14 -8.59
C ILE A 171 -7.57 -1.65 -9.00
N ASP A 172 -8.15 -2.16 -10.09
CA ASP A 172 -9.50 -1.83 -10.54
C ASP A 172 -10.60 -2.14 -9.50
N ARG A 173 -10.38 -3.12 -8.62
CA ARG A 173 -11.29 -3.42 -7.49
C ARG A 173 -11.04 -2.52 -6.30
N GLU A 174 -9.77 -2.27 -5.98
CA GLU A 174 -9.38 -1.37 -4.87
C GLU A 174 -9.85 0.07 -5.15
N MET A 175 -9.76 0.55 -6.39
CA MET A 175 -10.34 1.85 -6.79
C MET A 175 -11.86 1.89 -6.60
N LYS A 176 -12.59 0.86 -7.03
CA LYS A 176 -14.07 0.81 -6.89
C LYS A 176 -14.51 0.77 -5.43
N GLN A 177 -13.81 -0.01 -4.60
CA GLN A 177 -14.07 -0.02 -3.17
C GLN A 177 -13.84 1.37 -2.55
N HIS A 178 -12.76 2.07 -2.90
CA HIS A 178 -12.52 3.43 -2.43
C HIS A 178 -13.48 4.48 -3.01
N GLU A 179 -14.01 4.29 -4.23
CA GLU A 179 -15.07 5.12 -4.80
C GLU A 179 -16.41 4.91 -4.05
N GLU A 180 -16.75 3.67 -3.70
CA GLU A 180 -17.92 3.32 -2.87
C GLU A 180 -17.79 3.87 -1.43
N GLU A 181 -16.62 3.71 -0.79
CA GLU A 181 -16.31 4.26 0.53
C GLU A 181 -16.41 5.80 0.54
N LEU A 182 -15.79 6.48 -0.44
CA LEU A 182 -15.86 7.94 -0.59
C LEU A 182 -17.29 8.45 -0.89
N THR A 183 -18.15 7.62 -1.47
CA THR A 183 -19.56 7.97 -1.70
C THR A 183 -20.36 7.88 -0.38
N GLN A 184 -20.13 6.82 0.40
CA GLN A 184 -20.74 6.66 1.73
C GLN A 184 -20.28 7.76 2.71
N GLU A 185 -18.99 8.13 2.69
CA GLU A 185 -18.45 9.21 3.53
C GLU A 185 -19.10 10.58 3.21
N LYS A 186 -19.35 10.88 1.93
CA LYS A 186 -20.09 12.08 1.51
C LYS A 186 -21.54 12.07 1.98
N GLU A 187 -22.23 10.94 1.83
CA GLU A 187 -23.61 10.78 2.32
C GLU A 187 -23.72 10.88 3.85
N ALA A 188 -22.69 10.49 4.60
CA ALA A 188 -22.61 10.68 6.04
C ALA A 188 -22.38 12.17 6.37
N LEU A 189 -21.38 12.80 5.74
CA LEU A 189 -21.04 14.21 5.94
C LEU A 189 -22.20 15.16 5.58
N ASP A 190 -23.00 14.84 4.56
CA ASP A 190 -24.17 15.65 4.20
C ASP A 190 -25.35 15.47 5.17
N LYS A 191 -25.45 14.34 5.89
CA LYS A 191 -26.39 14.17 7.02
C LYS A 191 -25.92 14.94 8.25
N GLU A 192 -24.63 14.82 8.61
CA GLU A 192 -24.04 15.59 9.72
C GLU A 192 -24.20 17.10 9.55
N LYS A 193 -24.14 17.62 8.31
CA LYS A 193 -24.46 19.03 8.01
C LYS A 193 -25.92 19.37 8.28
N GLN A 194 -26.86 18.52 7.89
CA GLN A 194 -28.30 18.73 8.11
C GLN A 194 -28.61 18.74 9.61
N GLU A 195 -28.11 17.74 10.36
CA GLU A 195 -28.23 17.69 11.82
C GLU A 195 -27.60 18.94 12.49
N LEU A 196 -26.45 19.40 12.01
CA LEU A 196 -25.80 20.62 12.52
C LEU A 196 -26.59 21.91 12.17
N GLU A 197 -27.25 21.98 11.02
CA GLU A 197 -28.13 23.09 10.66
C GLU A 197 -29.42 23.10 11.50
N GLU A 198 -30.01 21.94 11.78
CA GLU A 198 -31.15 21.80 12.70
C GLU A 198 -30.80 22.24 14.13
N ILE A 199 -29.68 21.76 14.68
CA ILE A 199 -29.17 22.18 16.00
C ILE A 199 -28.89 23.69 16.03
N GLN A 200 -28.33 24.26 14.95
CA GLN A 200 -28.14 25.72 14.87
C GLN A 200 -29.46 26.50 14.82
N MET A 201 -30.52 25.96 14.22
CA MET A 201 -31.84 26.58 14.26
C MET A 201 -32.46 26.50 15.66
N GLU A 202 -32.34 25.36 16.35
CA GLU A 202 -32.82 25.21 17.74
C GLU A 202 -32.10 26.18 18.68
N CYS A 203 -30.77 26.28 18.62
CA CYS A 203 -30.00 27.24 19.41
C CYS A 203 -30.47 28.68 19.20
N ARG A 204 -30.72 29.11 17.94
CA ARG A 204 -31.23 30.46 17.65
C ARG A 204 -32.65 30.70 18.19
N GLN A 205 -33.50 29.67 18.21
CA GLN A 205 -34.84 29.75 18.81
C GLN A 205 -34.78 29.82 20.35
N LEU A 206 -33.86 29.08 20.96
CA LEU A 206 -33.58 29.15 22.40
C LEU A 206 -33.02 30.51 22.80
N ASP A 207 -32.05 31.07 22.07
CA ASP A 207 -31.50 32.41 22.30
C ASP A 207 -32.60 33.49 22.22
N ALA A 208 -33.44 33.46 21.17
CA ALA A 208 -34.57 34.38 21.03
C ALA A 208 -35.59 34.24 22.18
N THR A 209 -35.81 33.02 22.66
CA THR A 209 -36.67 32.75 23.83
C THR A 209 -36.03 33.28 25.11
N VAL A 210 -34.72 33.13 25.29
CA VAL A 210 -33.97 33.66 26.45
C VAL A 210 -34.01 35.18 26.49
N GLU A 211 -33.81 35.88 25.36
CA GLU A 211 -33.95 37.34 25.32
C GLU A 211 -35.39 37.81 25.58
N GLN A 212 -36.40 37.11 25.03
CA GLN A 212 -37.81 37.39 25.37
C GLN A 212 -38.05 37.25 26.88
N LYS A 213 -37.47 36.22 27.53
CA LYS A 213 -37.63 35.98 28.98
C LYS A 213 -36.85 36.99 29.83
N LYS A 214 -35.68 37.47 29.39
CA LYS A 214 -34.97 38.59 30.01
C LYS A 214 -35.82 39.87 29.95
N GLY A 215 -36.35 40.23 28.78
CA GLY A 215 -37.24 41.38 28.64
C GLY A 215 -38.50 41.30 29.52
N GLN A 216 -39.13 40.12 29.61
CA GLN A 216 -40.27 39.87 30.51
C GLN A 216 -39.89 40.01 31.99
N ARG A 217 -38.72 39.49 32.41
CA ARG A 217 -38.19 39.67 33.76
C ARG A 217 -37.95 41.15 34.07
N ASP A 218 -37.31 41.88 33.18
CA ASP A 218 -36.88 43.26 33.43
C ASP A 218 -38.07 44.23 33.47
N ALA A 219 -39.08 44.01 32.63
CA ALA A 219 -40.36 44.70 32.74
C ALA A 219 -41.09 44.43 34.07
N LEU A 220 -41.07 43.17 34.56
CA LEU A 220 -41.64 42.83 35.87
C LEU A 220 -40.85 43.45 37.03
N VAL A 221 -39.52 43.52 36.95
CA VAL A 221 -38.67 44.18 37.95
C VAL A 221 -38.94 45.69 37.98
N ALA A 222 -39.09 46.34 36.83
CA ALA A 222 -39.45 47.75 36.74
C ALA A 222 -40.82 48.03 37.37
N GLU A 223 -41.83 47.22 37.07
CA GLU A 223 -43.18 47.35 37.62
C GLU A 223 -43.24 47.04 39.14
N VAL A 224 -42.45 46.07 39.62
CA VAL A 224 -42.27 45.81 41.06
C VAL A 224 -41.62 46.99 41.78
N ASN A 225 -40.61 47.61 41.17
CA ASN A 225 -39.97 48.81 41.71
C ASN A 225 -40.95 50.00 41.73
N LYS A 226 -41.71 50.24 40.66
CA LYS A 226 -42.77 51.26 40.61
C LYS A 226 -43.82 51.05 41.71
N LYS A 227 -44.31 49.82 41.88
CA LYS A 227 -45.23 49.43 42.98
C LYS A 227 -44.59 49.43 44.36
N ARG A 228 -43.26 49.49 44.48
CA ARG A 228 -42.56 49.70 45.74
C ARG A 228 -42.48 51.19 46.08
N VAL A 229 -42.19 52.06 45.09
CA VAL A 229 -42.20 53.53 45.26
C VAL A 229 -43.59 54.04 45.64
N LEU A 230 -44.64 53.62 44.91
CA LEU A 230 -46.02 54.03 45.23
C LEU A 230 -46.42 53.70 46.67
N ARG A 231 -46.09 52.50 47.17
CA ARG A 231 -46.36 52.11 48.57
C ARG A 231 -45.56 52.86 49.63
N VAL A 232 -44.45 53.53 49.26
CA VAL A 232 -43.76 54.46 50.16
C VAL A 232 -44.51 55.79 50.19
N TYR A 233 -44.91 56.30 49.02
CA TYR A 233 -45.71 57.51 48.89
C TYR A 233 -47.05 57.40 49.64
N ASP A 234 -47.77 56.27 49.48
CA ASP A 234 -49.00 55.97 50.23
C ASP A 234 -48.78 56.00 51.75
N ALA A 235 -47.62 55.50 52.23
CA ALA A 235 -47.30 55.44 53.65
C ALA A 235 -46.92 56.80 54.24
N ASP A 236 -46.20 57.63 53.49
CA ASP A 236 -45.85 58.99 53.88
C ASP A 236 -47.07 59.92 53.85
N ASP A 237 -47.98 59.77 52.89
CA ASP A 237 -49.25 60.52 52.84
C ASP A 237 -50.20 60.12 53.99
N ILE A 238 -50.34 58.82 54.28
CA ILE A 238 -51.04 58.34 55.49
C ILE A 238 -50.43 58.94 56.76
N LYS A 239 -49.09 59.02 56.85
CA LYS A 239 -48.40 59.63 57.99
C LYS A 239 -48.70 61.13 58.11
N ALA A 240 -48.69 61.87 57.00
CA ALA A 240 -49.05 63.29 56.97
C ALA A 240 -50.52 63.52 57.39
N GLN A 241 -51.45 62.67 56.92
CA GLN A 241 -52.86 62.72 57.35
C GLN A 241 -53.01 62.43 58.86
N VAL A 242 -52.23 61.50 59.43
CA VAL A 242 -52.22 61.22 60.87
C VAL A 242 -51.63 62.38 61.68
N GLU A 243 -50.55 63.01 61.22
CA GLU A 243 -49.97 64.18 61.90
C GLU A 243 -50.91 65.39 61.86
N GLN A 244 -51.59 65.64 60.73
CA GLN A 244 -52.62 66.68 60.64
C GLN A 244 -53.85 66.36 61.49
N ALA A 245 -54.27 65.09 61.58
CA ALA A 245 -55.37 64.68 62.47
C ALA A 245 -55.00 64.87 63.95
N ALA A 246 -53.77 64.52 64.35
CA ALA A 246 -53.28 64.76 65.71
C ALA A 246 -53.25 66.26 66.05
N LYS A 247 -52.78 67.09 65.12
CA LYS A 247 -52.80 68.56 65.27
C LYS A 247 -54.22 69.13 65.37
N ASN A 248 -55.15 68.63 64.56
CA ASN A 248 -56.57 69.01 64.66
C ASN A 248 -57.17 68.65 66.03
N VAL A 249 -56.72 67.57 66.66
CA VAL A 249 -57.14 67.20 68.03
C VAL A 249 -56.56 68.16 69.07
N THR A 250 -55.25 68.50 69.02
CA THR A 250 -54.68 69.47 69.96
C THR A 250 -55.31 70.85 69.82
N ASP A 251 -55.53 71.33 68.59
CA ASP A 251 -56.24 72.59 68.32
C ASP A 251 -57.68 72.56 68.87
N ALA A 252 -58.33 71.40 68.87
CA ALA A 252 -59.66 71.22 69.45
C ALA A 252 -59.65 71.17 70.98
N GLU A 253 -58.63 70.57 71.60
CA GLU A 253 -58.45 70.57 73.06
C GLU A 253 -58.13 71.96 73.60
N GLU A 254 -57.30 72.75 72.89
CA GLU A 254 -57.05 74.16 73.22
C GLU A 254 -58.32 75.01 73.09
N LYS A 255 -59.11 74.81 72.02
CA LYS A 255 -60.43 75.45 71.86
C LYS A 255 -61.41 75.03 72.97
N LEU A 256 -61.37 73.77 73.41
CA LEU A 256 -62.24 73.28 74.49
C LEU A 256 -61.81 73.84 75.86
N ASN A 257 -60.51 73.99 76.11
CA ASN A 257 -59.99 74.62 77.34
C ASN A 257 -60.22 76.14 77.38
N THR A 258 -60.11 76.84 76.25
CA THR A 258 -60.49 78.27 76.15
C THR A 258 -62.00 78.48 76.24
N LEU A 259 -62.82 77.56 75.72
CA LEU A 259 -64.26 77.55 75.98
C LEU A 259 -64.60 77.26 77.44
N ARG A 260 -63.87 76.36 78.13
CA ARG A 260 -64.04 76.12 79.59
C ARG A 260 -63.70 77.34 80.44
N THR A 261 -62.59 78.03 80.17
CA THR A 261 -62.26 79.27 80.89
C THR A 261 -63.24 80.39 80.57
N THR A 262 -63.72 80.49 79.33
CA THR A 262 -64.81 81.40 78.95
C THR A 262 -66.12 81.05 79.68
N LEU A 263 -66.47 79.77 79.81
CA LEU A 263 -67.64 79.32 80.57
C LEU A 263 -67.52 79.74 82.05
N MET A 264 -66.37 79.48 82.69
CA MET A 264 -66.13 79.86 84.08
C MET A 264 -66.16 81.39 84.29
N GLN A 265 -65.71 82.18 83.31
CA GLN A 265 -65.89 83.64 83.32
C GLN A 265 -67.37 84.04 83.17
N LYS A 266 -68.14 83.34 82.33
CA LYS A 266 -69.59 83.57 82.17
C LYS A 266 -70.40 83.14 83.39
N GLU A 267 -70.03 82.06 84.10
CA GLU A 267 -70.66 81.66 85.36
C GLU A 267 -70.42 82.69 86.48
N ASN A 268 -69.19 83.21 86.59
CA ASN A 268 -68.90 84.31 87.51
C ASN A 268 -69.65 85.61 87.11
N SER A 269 -69.76 85.88 85.81
CA SER A 269 -70.58 87.00 85.29
C SER A 269 -72.07 86.81 85.60
N LEU A 270 -72.59 85.59 85.51
CA LEU A 270 -73.98 85.25 85.83
C LEU A 270 -74.27 85.43 87.32
N LYS A 271 -73.31 85.07 88.20
CA LYS A 271 -73.37 85.34 89.65
C LYS A 271 -73.49 86.85 89.94
N ASN A 272 -72.73 87.69 89.24
CA ASN A 272 -72.83 89.14 89.36
C ASN A 272 -74.13 89.70 88.74
N LEU A 273 -74.61 89.15 87.62
CA LEU A 273 -75.90 89.54 87.03
C LEU A 273 -77.09 89.19 87.93
N GLN A 274 -77.01 88.09 88.69
CA GLN A 274 -78.04 87.72 89.67
C GLN A 274 -78.12 88.67 90.86
N SER A 275 -77.01 89.28 91.29
CA SER A 275 -77.02 90.30 92.36
C SER A 275 -77.37 91.70 91.87
N ILE A 276 -77.14 92.02 90.59
CA ILE A 276 -77.40 93.34 89.99
C ILE A 276 -78.82 93.47 89.43
N LYS A 277 -79.57 92.38 89.27
CA LYS A 277 -80.90 92.34 88.63
C LYS A 277 -81.88 93.47 89.03
N PRO A 278 -82.05 93.85 90.32
CA PRO A 278 -82.98 94.93 90.69
C PRO A 278 -82.61 96.33 90.15
N ASN A 279 -81.35 96.54 89.77
CA ASN A 279 -80.85 97.82 89.29
C ASN A 279 -80.94 97.96 87.75
N LEU A 280 -81.10 96.84 87.03
CA LEU A 280 -81.13 96.83 85.56
C LEU A 280 -82.47 97.34 84.99
N ASP A 281 -83.57 97.18 85.72
CA ASP A 281 -84.88 97.73 85.35
C ASP A 281 -84.89 99.28 85.31
N ILE A 282 -83.94 99.92 85.99
CA ILE A 282 -83.73 101.38 85.97
C ILE A 282 -82.81 101.78 84.81
N ALA A 283 -81.76 101.01 84.54
CA ALA A 283 -80.77 101.31 83.50
C ALA A 283 -81.31 101.15 82.06
N ASN A 284 -82.29 100.28 81.84
CA ASN A 284 -82.81 99.99 80.50
C ASN A 284 -83.45 101.22 79.82
N ASN A 285 -83.98 102.17 80.59
CA ASN A 285 -84.53 103.43 80.08
C ASN A 285 -83.47 104.44 79.60
N LEU A 286 -82.18 104.24 79.93
CA LEU A 286 -81.07 105.13 79.54
C LEU A 286 -80.22 104.60 78.38
N LEU A 287 -80.39 103.32 78.02
CA LEU A 287 -79.65 102.69 76.92
C LEU A 287 -80.23 103.00 75.53
N TYR A 288 -81.51 103.40 75.47
CA TYR A 288 -82.19 103.75 74.22
C TYR A 288 -81.59 104.98 73.52
N ASP A 289 -80.99 105.91 74.28
CA ASP A 289 -80.36 107.12 73.73
C ASP A 289 -78.95 106.87 73.16
N ILE A 290 -78.25 105.83 73.61
CA ILE A 290 -76.86 105.55 73.23
C ILE A 290 -76.78 104.79 71.89
N MET A 291 -77.80 104.00 71.53
CA MET A 291 -77.89 103.32 70.22
C MET A 291 -78.00 104.29 69.02
N LYS A 292 -78.04 105.61 69.24
CA LYS A 292 -78.12 106.63 68.20
C LYS A 292 -76.76 107.19 67.75
N GLN A 293 -75.65 106.64 68.25
CA GLN A 293 -74.29 106.98 67.79
C GLN A 293 -73.59 105.76 67.17
N SER A 294 -74.04 105.48 65.94
CA SER A 294 -73.26 105.14 64.75
C SER A 294 -72.00 104.28 64.92
N ASP A 295 -71.91 103.10 64.31
CA ASP A 295 -71.79 102.93 62.84
C ASP A 295 -70.76 103.88 62.21
N SER A 296 -69.48 103.54 62.31
CA SER A 296 -68.41 104.13 61.49
C SER A 296 -67.19 103.20 61.39
N LEU A 297 -66.61 103.15 60.19
CA LEU A 297 -65.31 102.56 59.83
C LEU A 297 -65.19 101.02 59.82
N ARG A 298 -65.72 100.48 58.70
CA ARG A 298 -65.12 99.41 57.88
C ARG A 298 -63.80 99.90 57.23
N ASP A 299 -62.96 98.99 56.74
CA ASP A 299 -62.17 99.00 55.47
C ASP A 299 -60.86 98.16 55.61
N TYR A 300 -60.62 97.11 54.79
CA TYR A 300 -59.83 97.02 53.53
C TYR A 300 -58.29 97.18 53.70
N GLU A 301 -57.38 96.60 52.89
CA GLU A 301 -57.46 95.57 51.80
C GLU A 301 -56.45 94.41 52.09
N THR A 302 -55.53 93.80 51.33
CA THR A 302 -54.98 93.67 49.92
C THR A 302 -54.15 92.33 49.90
N GLY A 303 -53.57 91.76 48.82
CA GLY A 303 -53.59 92.01 47.37
C GLY A 303 -52.28 91.61 46.64
N ASP A 304 -52.30 90.56 45.79
CA ASP A 304 -51.26 90.13 44.81
C ASP A 304 -49.87 89.68 45.37
N ALA A 305 -48.91 89.03 44.66
CA ALA A 305 -48.76 88.62 43.25
C ALA A 305 -47.80 87.38 43.06
N ASP A 306 -47.41 87.14 41.80
CA ASP A 306 -46.22 86.44 41.26
C ASP A 306 -46.19 84.90 41.03
N SER A 307 -45.92 84.54 39.76
CA SER A 307 -45.52 83.22 39.26
C SER A 307 -44.84 83.36 37.89
N LYS A 308 -43.51 83.15 37.81
CA LYS A 308 -42.70 83.00 36.58
C LYS A 308 -41.24 82.66 36.92
N GLU A 309 -40.85 81.38 36.98
CA GLU A 309 -39.43 80.99 37.16
C GLU A 309 -39.01 79.68 36.42
N ASP A 310 -39.90 78.70 36.21
CA ASP A 310 -39.52 77.34 35.78
C ASP A 310 -38.94 77.19 34.34
N GLU A 311 -39.34 78.03 33.37
CA GLU A 311 -39.04 77.82 31.93
C GLU A 311 -37.52 77.89 31.57
N LEU A 312 -36.65 78.30 32.49
CA LEU A 312 -35.19 78.39 32.29
C LEU A 312 -34.40 77.15 32.78
N GLY A 313 -35.00 76.33 33.64
CA GLY A 313 -34.34 75.15 34.21
C GLY A 313 -34.17 74.01 33.18
N GLU A 314 -35.26 73.67 32.50
CA GLU A 314 -35.33 72.48 31.63
C GLU A 314 -34.36 72.57 30.43
N LEU A 315 -34.31 73.70 29.74
CA LEU A 315 -33.40 73.95 28.61
C LEU A 315 -31.90 73.87 29.00
N THR A 316 -31.57 74.09 30.27
CA THR A 316 -30.19 73.96 30.78
C THR A 316 -29.82 72.49 31.01
N ALA A 317 -30.79 71.65 31.39
CA ALA A 317 -30.58 70.21 31.57
C ALA A 317 -30.40 69.47 30.23
N GLU A 318 -31.23 69.77 29.23
CA GLU A 318 -31.17 69.12 27.91
C GLU A 318 -29.81 69.33 27.22
N LEU A 319 -29.22 70.53 27.33
CA LEU A 319 -27.88 70.82 26.81
C LEU A 319 -26.80 69.97 27.49
N SER A 320 -26.86 69.83 28.82
CA SER A 320 -25.90 69.02 29.57
C SER A 320 -25.98 67.53 29.24
N GLU A 321 -27.17 67.01 28.92
CA GLU A 321 -27.34 65.61 28.51
C GLU A 321 -26.79 65.37 27.10
N LEU A 322 -27.01 66.31 26.17
CA LEU A 322 -26.51 66.20 24.80
C LEU A 322 -24.98 66.21 24.73
N GLU A 323 -24.31 67.03 25.56
CA GLU A 323 -22.84 67.04 25.66
C GLU A 323 -22.30 65.72 26.24
N ALA A 324 -22.98 65.12 27.22
CA ALA A 324 -22.61 63.82 27.78
C ALA A 324 -22.70 62.70 26.73
N GLN A 325 -23.81 62.63 25.99
CA GLN A 325 -24.00 61.64 24.92
C GLN A 325 -22.94 61.78 23.80
N PHE A 326 -22.51 63.00 23.48
CA PHE A 326 -21.44 63.25 22.52
C PHE A 326 -20.06 62.77 23.02
N ALA A 327 -19.77 62.95 24.31
CA ALA A 327 -18.55 62.45 24.94
C ALA A 327 -18.49 60.91 24.93
N GLU A 328 -19.59 60.23 25.26
CA GLU A 328 -19.67 58.76 25.22
C GLU A 328 -19.47 58.21 23.80
N LEU A 329 -20.15 58.78 22.79
CA LEU A 329 -19.97 58.38 21.38
C LEU A 329 -18.53 58.58 20.89
N THR A 330 -17.87 59.64 21.34
CA THR A 330 -16.46 59.91 21.00
C THR A 330 -15.53 58.87 21.64
N SER A 331 -15.77 58.51 22.90
CA SER A 331 -15.04 57.47 23.63
C SER A 331 -15.23 56.07 22.98
N ALA A 332 -16.47 55.68 22.73
CA ALA A 332 -16.81 54.40 22.11
C ALA A 332 -16.18 54.23 20.71
N ARG A 333 -16.07 55.33 19.95
CA ARG A 333 -15.38 55.34 18.65
C ARG A 333 -13.87 55.14 18.78
N ALA A 334 -13.24 55.77 19.78
CA ALA A 334 -11.82 55.59 20.08
C ALA A 334 -11.51 54.14 20.52
N GLU A 335 -12.35 53.55 21.36
CA GLU A 335 -12.25 52.12 21.72
C GLU A 335 -12.39 51.21 20.51
N ALA A 336 -13.37 51.45 19.64
CA ALA A 336 -13.60 50.63 18.45
C ALA A 336 -12.38 50.63 17.51
N ASP A 337 -11.74 51.78 17.31
CA ASP A 337 -10.53 51.88 16.50
C ASP A 337 -9.28 51.30 17.21
N SER A 338 -9.21 51.32 18.55
CA SER A 338 -8.18 50.58 19.29
C SER A 338 -8.33 49.06 19.10
N LYS A 339 -9.53 48.53 19.35
CA LYS A 339 -9.88 47.11 19.19
C LYS A 339 -9.63 46.62 17.75
N ARG A 340 -9.86 47.46 16.74
CA ARG A 340 -9.50 47.19 15.33
C ARG A 340 -7.99 47.08 15.11
N ARG A 341 -7.18 47.98 15.68
CA ARG A 341 -5.71 47.95 15.58
C ARG A 341 -5.14 46.70 16.26
N GLU A 342 -5.61 46.38 17.46
CA GLU A 342 -5.22 45.17 18.20
C GLU A 342 -5.59 43.89 17.42
N ALA A 343 -6.81 43.79 16.90
CA ALA A 343 -7.23 42.66 16.07
C ALA A 343 -6.38 42.51 14.79
N SER A 344 -5.97 43.63 14.17
CA SER A 344 -5.06 43.62 13.01
C SER A 344 -3.66 43.14 13.38
N LEU A 345 -3.09 43.66 14.48
CA LEU A 345 -1.77 43.28 14.99
C LEU A 345 -1.74 41.80 15.39
N ARG A 346 -2.76 41.34 16.09
CA ARG A 346 -2.91 39.93 16.49
C ARG A 346 -2.98 39.00 15.28
N ARG A 347 -3.78 39.33 14.25
CA ARG A 347 -3.81 38.58 12.98
C ARG A 347 -2.45 38.56 12.28
N GLN A 348 -1.66 39.63 12.38
CA GLN A 348 -0.31 39.68 11.81
C GLN A 348 0.68 38.79 12.59
N GLN A 349 0.59 38.79 13.93
CA GLN A 349 1.38 37.89 14.80
C GLN A 349 0.99 36.41 14.60
N GLU A 350 -0.30 36.10 14.50
CA GLU A 350 -0.80 34.75 14.24
C GLU A 350 -0.34 34.25 12.87
N ARG A 351 -0.40 35.10 11.82
CA ARG A 351 0.19 34.79 10.50
C ARG A 351 1.69 34.52 10.57
N ALA A 352 2.46 35.38 11.24
CA ALA A 352 3.90 35.19 11.40
C ALA A 352 4.23 33.89 12.14
N LYS A 353 3.46 33.53 13.19
CA LYS A 353 3.59 32.27 13.91
C LYS A 353 3.27 31.07 13.00
N THR A 354 2.16 31.09 12.26
CA THR A 354 1.86 30.01 11.30
C THR A 354 2.94 29.84 10.23
N GLN A 355 3.57 30.93 9.79
CA GLN A 355 4.65 30.89 8.81
C GLN A 355 5.98 30.37 9.40
N SER A 356 6.25 30.59 10.70
CA SER A 356 7.37 29.93 11.40
C SER A 356 7.13 28.44 11.53
N ASN A 357 5.96 28.05 12.06
CA ASN A 357 5.56 26.65 12.22
C ASN A 357 5.62 25.88 10.89
N LEU A 358 5.20 26.49 9.77
CA LEU A 358 5.29 25.90 8.43
C LEU A 358 6.75 25.57 8.07
N ARG A 359 7.67 26.52 8.25
CA ARG A 359 9.11 26.34 7.94
C ARG A 359 9.75 25.29 8.84
N GLU A 360 9.38 25.26 10.12
CA GLU A 360 9.84 24.24 11.07
C GLU A 360 9.35 22.84 10.63
N MET A 361 8.10 22.71 10.19
CA MET A 361 7.57 21.47 9.60
C MET A 361 8.32 21.08 8.32
N GLU A 362 8.46 21.99 7.35
CA GLU A 362 9.23 21.77 6.11
C GLU A 362 10.67 21.30 6.39
N GLU A 363 11.33 21.85 7.41
CA GLU A 363 12.68 21.42 7.79
C GLU A 363 12.68 20.04 8.49
N THR A 364 11.66 19.71 9.29
CA THR A 364 11.52 18.37 9.86
C THR A 364 11.20 17.31 8.81
N ASP A 365 10.35 17.61 7.83
CA ASP A 365 10.02 16.71 6.72
C ASP A 365 11.24 16.47 5.84
N LYS A 366 12.01 17.52 5.53
CA LYS A 366 13.29 17.37 4.82
C LYS A 366 14.27 16.48 5.58
N LYS A 367 14.42 16.66 6.90
CA LYS A 367 15.24 15.79 7.76
C LYS A 367 14.69 14.35 7.81
N GLY A 368 13.37 14.18 7.73
CA GLY A 368 12.69 12.88 7.60
C GLY A 368 13.06 12.19 6.28
N ALA A 369 12.88 12.88 5.16
CA ALA A 369 13.22 12.38 3.82
C ALA A 369 14.71 12.01 3.69
N GLU A 370 15.62 12.80 4.27
CA GLU A 370 17.06 12.47 4.30
C GLU A 370 17.36 11.22 5.15
N LYS A 371 16.66 11.02 6.28
CA LYS A 371 16.77 9.79 7.07
C LYS A 371 16.22 8.58 6.31
N CYS A 372 15.06 8.70 5.67
CA CYS A 372 14.47 7.63 4.85
C CYS A 372 15.38 7.25 3.66
N LYS A 373 16.00 8.24 3.00
CA LYS A 373 16.97 8.01 1.93
C LYS A 373 18.20 7.23 2.42
N LYS A 374 18.77 7.60 3.58
CA LYS A 374 19.88 6.85 4.20
C LYS A 374 19.46 5.43 4.59
N ALA A 375 18.28 5.25 5.18
CA ALA A 375 17.76 3.91 5.50
C ALA A 375 17.61 3.02 4.26
N ALA A 376 17.09 3.57 3.15
CA ALA A 376 16.99 2.85 1.88
C ALA A 376 18.38 2.46 1.30
N GLN A 377 19.38 3.33 1.40
CA GLN A 377 20.76 3.02 1.01
C GLN A 377 21.34 1.87 1.85
N ASN A 378 21.20 1.94 3.18
CA ASN A 378 21.66 0.87 4.09
C ASN A 378 20.99 -0.48 3.78
N VAL A 379 19.71 -0.50 3.41
CA VAL A 379 19.00 -1.75 3.01
C VAL A 379 19.61 -2.34 1.73
N ILE A 380 19.95 -1.52 0.74
CA ILE A 380 20.59 -1.97 -0.51
C ILE A 380 22.01 -2.51 -0.24
N GLU A 381 22.76 -1.89 0.67
CA GLU A 381 24.09 -2.37 1.09
C GLU A 381 24.01 -3.69 1.85
N LEU A 382 23.06 -3.84 2.78
CA LEU A 382 22.79 -5.10 3.47
C LEU A 382 22.35 -6.21 2.51
N GLN A 383 21.55 -5.90 1.48
CA GLN A 383 21.17 -6.87 0.44
C GLN A 383 22.38 -7.36 -0.36
N LYS A 384 23.31 -6.46 -0.73
CA LYS A 384 24.58 -6.85 -1.39
C LYS A 384 25.45 -7.73 -0.50
N LEU A 385 25.67 -7.34 0.75
CA LEU A 385 26.45 -8.13 1.72
C LEU A 385 25.82 -9.50 1.97
N THR A 386 24.49 -9.58 2.04
CA THR A 386 23.77 -10.87 2.19
C THR A 386 23.96 -11.77 0.97
N ALA A 387 23.89 -11.21 -0.24
CA ALA A 387 24.12 -11.97 -1.48
C ALA A 387 25.56 -12.51 -1.56
N GLN A 388 26.55 -11.67 -1.24
CA GLN A 388 27.97 -12.06 -1.18
C GLN A 388 28.23 -13.15 -0.13
N TYR A 389 27.56 -13.06 1.04
CA TYR A 389 27.66 -14.08 2.08
C TYR A 389 27.11 -15.44 1.63
N GLU A 390 25.96 -15.48 0.96
CA GLU A 390 25.39 -16.74 0.42
C GLU A 390 26.23 -17.31 -0.74
N GLU A 391 26.85 -16.46 -1.56
CA GLU A 391 27.82 -16.87 -2.59
C GLU A 391 29.09 -17.48 -1.97
N GLU A 392 29.70 -16.83 -0.97
CA GLU A 392 30.83 -17.42 -0.22
C GLU A 392 30.45 -18.72 0.50
N LYS A 393 29.26 -18.78 1.08
CA LYS A 393 28.74 -19.94 1.83
C LYS A 393 28.52 -21.13 0.91
N THR A 394 27.90 -20.94 -0.26
CA THR A 394 27.72 -22.01 -1.26
C THR A 394 29.07 -22.47 -1.82
N ALA A 395 30.00 -21.56 -2.12
CA ALA A 395 31.36 -21.91 -2.54
C ALA A 395 32.11 -22.76 -1.49
N LYS A 396 32.04 -22.39 -0.20
CA LYS A 396 32.66 -23.14 0.91
C LYS A 396 31.97 -24.49 1.15
N ILE A 397 30.66 -24.59 0.96
CA ILE A 397 29.92 -25.86 1.02
C ILE A 397 30.38 -26.79 -0.10
N ASN A 398 30.55 -26.30 -1.34
CA ASN A 398 31.04 -27.10 -2.46
C ASN A 398 32.46 -27.61 -2.20
N MET A 399 33.38 -26.76 -1.76
CA MET A 399 34.74 -27.18 -1.36
C MET A 399 34.73 -28.26 -0.26
N LEU A 400 33.79 -28.22 0.68
CA LEU A 400 33.61 -29.27 1.69
C LEU A 400 33.06 -30.58 1.11
N MET A 401 32.23 -30.52 0.05
CA MET A 401 31.82 -31.73 -0.69
C MET A 401 32.99 -32.32 -1.48
N ASP A 402 33.76 -31.49 -2.20
CA ASP A 402 34.92 -31.91 -2.98
C ASP A 402 36.00 -32.57 -2.09
N MET A 403 36.26 -31.99 -0.91
CA MET A 403 37.15 -32.59 0.09
C MET A 403 36.60 -33.92 0.62
N LYS A 404 35.31 -33.97 0.97
CA LYS A 404 34.65 -35.20 1.45
C LYS A 404 34.71 -36.31 0.40
N GLU A 405 34.48 -36.01 -0.87
CA GLU A 405 34.56 -36.99 -1.94
C GLU A 405 36.00 -37.47 -2.17
N ASN A 406 36.98 -36.57 -2.18
CA ASN A 406 38.39 -36.94 -2.23
C ASN A 406 38.80 -37.87 -1.08
N TYR A 407 38.44 -37.56 0.17
CA TYR A 407 38.70 -38.44 1.32
C TYR A 407 37.97 -39.78 1.17
N THR A 408 36.72 -39.78 0.71
CA THR A 408 35.94 -41.02 0.48
C THR A 408 36.61 -41.91 -0.56
N ASN A 409 37.11 -41.34 -1.65
CA ASN A 409 37.78 -42.08 -2.72
C ASN A 409 39.19 -42.54 -2.30
N GLN A 410 39.94 -41.76 -1.52
CA GLN A 410 41.20 -42.21 -0.91
C GLN A 410 40.97 -43.41 0.03
N ILE A 411 39.93 -43.37 0.87
CA ILE A 411 39.57 -44.48 1.77
C ILE A 411 39.18 -45.74 0.98
N LYS A 412 38.43 -45.62 -0.13
CA LYS A 412 38.14 -46.76 -1.02
C LYS A 412 39.43 -47.38 -1.56
N THR A 413 40.32 -46.58 -2.15
CA THR A 413 41.60 -47.05 -2.72
C THR A 413 42.47 -47.74 -1.68
N ILE A 414 42.53 -47.21 -0.44
CA ILE A 414 43.26 -47.85 0.67
C ILE A 414 42.60 -49.18 1.06
N ASN A 415 41.27 -49.23 1.20
CA ASN A 415 40.55 -50.47 1.52
C ASN A 415 40.72 -51.54 0.43
N GLU A 416 40.71 -51.17 -0.85
CA GLU A 416 40.98 -52.08 -1.97
C GLU A 416 42.42 -52.59 -1.97
N ALA A 417 43.40 -51.73 -1.69
CA ALA A 417 44.80 -52.13 -1.53
C ALA A 417 44.98 -53.10 -0.35
N VAL A 418 44.36 -52.83 0.80
CA VAL A 418 44.37 -53.74 1.97
C VAL A 418 43.69 -55.06 1.61
N LEU A 419 42.50 -55.07 1.03
CA LEU A 419 41.80 -56.29 0.58
C LEU A 419 42.65 -57.11 -0.40
N LYS A 420 43.38 -56.46 -1.32
CA LYS A 420 44.32 -57.11 -2.25
C LYS A 420 45.48 -57.79 -1.51
N VAL A 421 46.07 -57.11 -0.52
CA VAL A 421 47.13 -57.69 0.34
C VAL A 421 46.60 -58.83 1.20
N THR A 422 45.41 -58.70 1.80
CA THR A 422 44.78 -59.76 2.60
C THR A 422 44.49 -61.00 1.75
N ARG A 423 43.93 -60.84 0.54
CA ARG A 423 43.72 -61.96 -0.40
C ARG A 423 45.03 -62.63 -0.81
N GLN A 424 46.09 -61.85 -1.07
CA GLN A 424 47.41 -62.41 -1.38
C GLN A 424 48.04 -63.13 -0.18
N ALA A 425 47.84 -62.65 1.05
CA ALA A 425 48.29 -63.32 2.27
C ALA A 425 47.51 -64.62 2.50
N GLN A 426 46.18 -64.60 2.34
CA GLN A 426 45.32 -65.78 2.44
C GLN A 426 45.73 -66.85 1.42
N ALA A 427 45.90 -66.51 0.15
CA ALA A 427 46.36 -67.46 -0.87
C ALA A 427 47.75 -68.05 -0.55
N LYS A 428 48.67 -67.27 0.05
CA LYS A 428 49.98 -67.74 0.53
C LYS A 428 49.88 -68.64 1.78
N ILE A 429 48.82 -68.52 2.57
CA ILE A 429 48.54 -69.40 3.72
C ILE A 429 47.89 -70.69 3.24
N GLU A 430 46.88 -70.62 2.37
CA GLU A 430 46.22 -71.78 1.77
C GLU A 430 47.21 -72.65 0.98
N ALA A 431 48.13 -72.05 0.23
CA ALA A 431 49.21 -72.76 -0.46
C ALA A 431 50.25 -73.40 0.50
N LYS A 432 50.27 -73.03 1.78
CA LYS A 432 51.12 -73.62 2.83
C LYS A 432 50.40 -74.63 3.72
N ILE A 433 49.06 -74.70 3.67
CA ILE A 433 48.30 -75.73 4.37
C ILE A 433 48.36 -77.01 3.51
N PRO A 434 49.00 -78.10 3.98
CA PRO A 434 49.00 -79.35 3.24
C PRO A 434 47.57 -79.89 3.16
N LYS A 435 47.10 -80.23 1.95
CA LYS A 435 45.80 -80.88 1.74
C LYS A 435 45.74 -82.21 2.48
N ARG A 436 45.24 -82.21 3.72
CA ARG A 436 44.82 -83.43 4.41
C ARG A 436 43.67 -84.04 3.60
N ARG A 437 43.89 -85.26 3.10
CA ARG A 437 42.82 -86.07 2.50
C ARG A 437 41.80 -86.42 3.58
N GLY A 438 40.57 -85.93 3.41
CA GLY A 438 39.38 -86.76 3.48
C GLY A 438 39.01 -87.07 2.03
#